data_AF-A0A6M1Z0W1-F1
#
_entry.id   AF-A0A6M1Z0W1-F1
#
_cell.length_a   1.000
_cell.length_b   1.000
_cell.length_c   1.000
_cell.angle_alpha   90.00
_cell.angle_beta   90.00
_cell.angle_gamma   90.00
#
_symmetry.space_group_name_H-M   'P 1'
#
loop_
_entity.id
_entity.type
_entity.pdbx_description
1 polymer ?
#
loop_
_entity_poly.entity_id
_entity_poly.type
_entity_poly.pdbx_seq_one_letter_code
_entity_poly.pdbx_strand_id
1 'polypeptide(L)'
;MQTANWALQAGRSLQRKQTGFVHYCAQSEDGISHDTIPVLENALFALALFRTRLADNVLEGKALLERLLPFEVEGNFPVYLHEFPQMHDPFLHLRLLPVLFWVRSDFAHVIGDLKERLDGCMEGILQRAQEQSLPRWAAYRCLAFEGKLGPTPQGLFEWGEALISLQIAEKRGLAIEEEIAKAYAEWHPDLHLYTGPALRRHQRGSEPDLSLFDLFLSEWQKDFPMRGSEIAPLHLRGALIRPLSFTPKIESKPLPYIHFDEAEECPLFIGWKGERSVHTFALAKRHLSVEGSVEEIVLTFPEERPDTDEKRLEINFFLDHHPDHEIFVQGAKATTFQMGDEVEIRSDGAKILLSFSGEGGKFFGHILRGNRPSQHCCTGKREFAAYDWRIAIRTVSREKNAIMRVQVHLQQEPESQPLHPSHASHYPHKELSP
;
A
#
# COMPACT_ATOMS: atom_id res chain seq x y z
N MET A 1 -11.65 14.55 10.94
CA MET A 1 -10.68 13.91 10.05
C MET A 1 -10.49 12.49 10.54
N GLN A 2 -10.83 11.51 9.71
CA GLN A 2 -10.85 10.10 10.10
C GLN A 2 -9.44 9.58 10.39
N THR A 3 -8.47 9.95 9.55
CA THR A 3 -7.05 9.60 9.67
C THR A 3 -6.42 10.08 10.98
N ALA A 4 -6.84 11.23 11.51
CA ALA A 4 -6.37 11.72 12.82
C ALA A 4 -6.88 10.82 13.97
N ASN A 5 -8.14 10.35 13.87
CA ASN A 5 -8.73 9.44 14.85
C ASN A 5 -8.07 8.06 14.78
N TRP A 6 -7.84 7.54 13.58
CA TRP A 6 -7.08 6.29 13.40
C TRP A 6 -5.66 6.39 13.92
N ALA A 7 -4.98 7.52 13.73
CA ALA A 7 -3.64 7.75 14.30
C ALA A 7 -3.66 7.69 15.83
N LEU A 8 -4.65 8.33 16.47
CA LEU A 8 -4.83 8.27 17.91
C LEU A 8 -5.10 6.84 18.38
N GLN A 9 -6.02 6.12 17.70
CA GLN A 9 -6.37 4.74 18.03
C GLN A 9 -5.17 3.80 17.88
N ALA A 10 -4.39 3.93 16.80
CA ALA A 10 -3.15 3.17 16.59
C ALA A 10 -2.11 3.46 17.67
N GLY A 11 -1.93 4.73 18.04
CA GLY A 11 -1.03 5.07 19.14
C GLY A 11 -1.48 4.48 20.46
N ARG A 12 -2.78 4.55 20.79
CA ARG A 12 -3.34 3.96 22.01
C ARG A 12 -3.25 2.44 22.03
N SER A 13 -3.44 1.75 20.90
CA SER A 13 -3.35 0.29 20.85
C SER A 13 -1.91 -0.22 21.03
N LEU A 14 -0.93 0.57 20.60
CA LEU A 14 0.50 0.25 20.75
C LEU A 14 1.13 0.84 22.03
N GLN A 15 0.42 1.70 22.76
CA GLN A 15 0.93 2.33 23.98
C GLN A 15 1.01 1.33 25.14
N ARG A 16 2.15 1.31 25.84
CA ARG A 16 2.31 0.54 27.08
C ARG A 16 2.01 1.41 28.29
N LYS A 17 1.19 0.89 29.21
CA LYS A 17 0.83 1.59 30.45
C LYS A 17 2.04 1.90 31.33
N GLN A 18 3.05 1.03 31.31
CA GLN A 18 4.24 1.14 32.16
C GLN A 18 5.16 2.30 31.74
N THR A 19 5.38 2.48 30.44
CA THR A 19 6.32 3.48 29.91
C THR A 19 5.63 4.76 29.45
N GLY A 20 4.33 4.66 29.12
CA GLY A 20 3.56 5.70 28.45
C GLY A 20 3.92 5.88 26.97
N PHE A 21 4.84 5.07 26.43
CA PHE A 21 5.27 5.15 25.02
C PHE A 21 4.53 4.13 24.16
N VAL A 22 4.50 4.39 22.85
CA VAL A 22 4.24 3.42 21.79
C VAL A 22 5.42 2.45 21.71
N HIS A 23 5.13 1.16 21.70
CA HIS A 23 6.11 0.10 21.48
C HIS A 23 5.81 -0.61 20.16
N TYR A 24 6.77 -0.59 19.25
CA TYR A 24 6.65 -1.14 17.90
C TYR A 24 8.02 -1.48 17.33
N CYS A 25 8.13 -2.61 16.63
CA CYS A 25 9.34 -3.00 15.90
C CYS A 25 8.96 -3.34 14.46
N ALA A 26 9.39 -2.52 13.50
CA ALA A 26 9.07 -2.72 12.08
C ALA A 26 9.64 -4.03 11.51
N GLN A 27 10.65 -4.60 12.16
CA GLN A 27 11.28 -5.86 11.76
C GLN A 27 10.60 -7.08 12.40
N SER A 28 9.75 -6.87 13.44
CA SER A 28 9.01 -7.96 14.08
C SER A 28 7.76 -8.33 13.28
N GLU A 29 7.42 -9.61 13.23
CA GLU A 29 6.37 -10.16 12.39
C GLU A 29 4.97 -9.63 12.72
N ASP A 30 4.68 -9.46 14.01
CA ASP A 30 3.44 -8.89 14.51
C ASP A 30 3.53 -7.38 14.71
N GLY A 31 4.70 -6.77 14.49
CA GLY A 31 4.98 -5.39 14.81
C GLY A 31 5.08 -5.10 16.31
N ILE A 32 4.74 -6.06 17.17
CA ILE A 32 4.61 -5.85 18.62
C ILE A 32 5.88 -6.36 19.28
N SER A 33 6.85 -5.47 19.44
CA SER A 33 7.95 -5.71 20.38
C SER A 33 7.62 -5.07 21.73
N HIS A 34 7.92 -5.77 22.82
CA HIS A 34 7.83 -5.20 24.15
C HIS A 34 9.03 -4.29 24.48
N ASP A 35 10.12 -4.41 23.73
CA ASP A 35 11.42 -3.86 24.12
C ASP A 35 11.84 -2.64 23.28
N THR A 36 11.18 -2.40 22.14
CA THR A 36 11.54 -1.30 21.23
C THR A 36 10.60 -0.10 21.41
N ILE A 37 11.18 1.09 21.58
CA ILE A 37 10.45 2.37 21.67
C ILE A 37 10.89 3.24 20.49
N PRO A 38 10.18 3.20 19.35
CA PRO A 38 10.60 3.91 18.16
C PRO A 38 10.28 5.41 18.24
N VAL A 39 11.25 6.25 17.87
CA VAL A 39 11.15 7.71 18.06
C VAL A 39 10.10 8.33 17.15
N LEU A 40 10.05 7.93 15.87
CA LEU A 40 9.12 8.48 14.88
C LEU A 40 7.66 8.22 15.24
N GLU A 41 7.30 6.98 15.56
CA GLU A 41 5.95 6.58 15.92
C GLU A 41 5.47 7.26 17.20
N ASN A 42 6.36 7.45 18.19
CA ASN A 42 6.02 8.20 19.41
C ASN A 42 5.83 9.70 19.13
N ALA A 43 6.61 10.29 18.23
CA ALA A 43 6.41 11.68 17.79
C ALA A 43 5.09 11.84 17.00
N LEU A 44 4.78 10.89 16.11
CA LEU A 44 3.50 10.83 15.38
C LEU A 44 2.31 10.70 16.34
N PHE A 45 2.44 9.87 17.38
CA PHE A 45 1.42 9.72 18.41
C PHE A 45 1.24 11.01 19.22
N ALA A 46 2.33 11.68 19.60
CA ALA A 46 2.25 13.01 20.23
C ALA A 46 1.48 14.00 19.36
N LEU A 47 1.77 14.06 18.06
CA LEU A 47 0.99 14.89 17.13
C LEU A 47 -0.49 14.50 17.05
N ALA A 48 -0.80 13.20 17.03
CA ALA A 48 -2.19 12.73 17.06
C ALA A 48 -2.92 13.22 18.33
N LEU A 49 -2.26 13.18 19.49
CA LEU A 49 -2.79 13.71 20.75
C LEU A 49 -3.09 15.21 20.66
N PHE A 50 -2.14 16.02 20.18
CA PHE A 50 -2.37 17.47 19.95
C PHE A 50 -3.58 17.73 19.06
N ARG A 51 -3.75 16.95 17.99
CA ARG A 51 -4.85 17.12 17.03
C ARG A 51 -6.24 16.87 17.60
N THR A 52 -6.35 16.16 18.73
CA THR A 52 -7.65 16.00 19.42
C THR A 52 -8.15 17.31 20.06
N ARG A 53 -7.24 18.25 20.35
CA ARG A 53 -7.51 19.50 21.06
C ARG A 53 -8.15 19.33 22.45
N LEU A 54 -8.08 18.13 23.03
CA LEU A 54 -8.47 17.88 24.42
C LEU A 54 -7.31 18.23 25.34
N ALA A 55 -7.57 18.98 26.43
CA ALA A 55 -6.53 19.48 27.32
C ALA A 55 -5.59 18.37 27.83
N ASP A 56 -6.15 17.25 28.30
CA ASP A 56 -5.38 16.12 28.82
C ASP A 56 -4.48 15.49 27.75
N ASN A 57 -5.01 15.31 26.53
CA ASN A 57 -4.22 14.79 25.42
C ASN A 57 -3.11 15.78 25.00
N VAL A 58 -3.37 17.09 25.03
CA VAL A 58 -2.35 18.11 24.73
C VAL A 58 -1.22 18.06 25.76
N LEU A 59 -1.55 17.92 27.05
CA LEU A 59 -0.55 17.76 28.12
C LEU A 59 0.24 16.46 27.96
N GLU A 60 -0.41 15.35 27.62
CA GLU A 60 0.27 14.08 27.34
C GLU A 60 1.20 14.18 26.13
N GLY A 61 0.73 14.78 25.03
CA GLY A 61 1.53 15.00 23.83
C GLY A 61 2.76 15.88 24.11
N LYS A 62 2.58 16.92 24.94
CA LYS A 62 3.69 17.77 25.41
C LYS A 62 4.70 16.95 26.21
N ALA A 63 4.25 16.18 27.20
CA ALA A 63 5.11 15.33 28.03
C ALA A 63 5.88 14.28 27.20
N LEU A 64 5.26 13.72 26.16
CA LEU A 64 5.95 12.82 25.22
C LEU A 64 7.08 13.52 24.49
N LEU A 65 6.84 14.70 23.90
CA LEU A 65 7.88 15.45 23.19
C LEU A 65 9.03 15.88 24.12
N GLU A 66 8.72 16.31 25.35
CA GLU A 66 9.74 16.64 26.36
C GLU A 66 10.69 15.47 26.66
N ARG A 67 10.17 14.24 26.61
CA ARG A 67 10.93 13.01 26.81
C ARG A 67 11.67 12.53 25.57
N LEU A 68 11.20 12.85 24.36
CA LEU A 68 11.82 12.42 23.09
C LEU A 68 12.94 13.35 22.63
N LEU A 69 12.73 14.67 22.73
CA LEU A 69 13.69 15.67 22.23
C LEU A 69 15.10 15.61 22.87
N PRO A 70 15.33 15.10 24.10
CA PRO A 70 16.68 14.94 24.65
C PRO A 70 17.55 13.92 23.93
N PHE A 71 16.96 13.06 23.09
CA PHE A 71 17.67 12.03 22.32
C PHE A 71 18.18 12.53 20.96
N GLU A 72 18.04 13.83 20.69
CA GLU A 72 18.65 14.47 19.54
C GLU A 72 20.18 14.51 19.71
N VAL A 73 20.90 14.08 18.67
CA VAL A 73 22.36 14.08 18.58
C VAL A 73 22.76 14.64 17.22
N GLU A 74 23.40 15.81 17.22
CA GLU A 74 23.94 16.46 16.01
C GLU A 74 22.92 16.66 14.88
N GLY A 75 21.67 16.97 15.22
CA GLY A 75 20.56 17.16 14.31
C GLY A 75 19.85 15.87 13.89
N ASN A 76 20.15 14.71 14.51
CA ASN A 76 19.48 13.44 14.20
C ASN A 76 19.09 12.63 15.44
N PHE A 77 18.36 11.54 15.24
CA PHE A 77 17.74 10.74 16.30
C PHE A 77 18.04 9.25 16.11
N PRO A 78 18.11 8.46 17.20
CA PRO A 78 18.13 6.99 17.08
C PRO A 78 16.80 6.47 16.56
N VAL A 79 16.79 5.29 15.91
CA VAL A 79 15.53 4.67 15.45
C VAL A 79 14.70 4.26 16.66
N TYR A 80 15.33 3.60 17.63
CA TYR A 80 14.74 3.25 18.93
C TYR A 80 15.48 3.91 20.09
N LEU A 81 14.76 4.33 21.14
CA LEU A 81 15.37 5.04 22.28
C LEU A 81 16.52 4.29 22.97
N HIS A 82 16.49 2.95 23.00
CA HIS A 82 17.53 2.13 23.64
C HIS A 82 18.82 2.03 22.81
N GLU A 83 18.83 2.49 21.55
CA GLU A 83 20.02 2.53 20.69
C GLU A 83 20.87 3.77 20.94
N PHE A 84 20.36 4.76 21.69
CA PHE A 84 21.08 6.01 21.94
C PHE A 84 22.48 5.78 22.52
N PRO A 85 23.52 6.49 22.01
CA PRO A 85 23.47 7.58 21.04
C PRO A 85 23.63 7.14 19.57
N GLN A 86 23.51 5.85 19.25
CA GLN A 86 23.72 5.35 17.89
C GLN A 86 22.56 5.71 16.95
N MET A 87 22.90 6.14 15.73
CA MET A 87 21.93 6.58 14.71
C MET A 87 22.03 5.68 13.49
N HIS A 88 21.26 4.60 13.46
CA HIS A 88 21.28 3.65 12.34
C HIS A 88 20.59 4.18 11.07
N ASP A 89 19.58 5.03 11.21
CA ASP A 89 18.96 5.74 10.08
C ASP A 89 19.54 7.16 9.98
N PRO A 90 20.35 7.45 8.95
CA PRO A 90 20.96 8.77 8.79
C PRO A 90 19.94 9.87 8.47
N PHE A 91 18.69 9.53 8.10
CA PHE A 91 17.67 10.46 7.63
C PHE A 91 16.40 10.50 8.50
N LEU A 92 16.39 9.86 9.67
CA LEU A 92 15.23 9.83 10.56
C LEU A 92 14.75 11.22 10.95
N HIS A 93 15.68 12.15 11.19
CA HIS A 93 15.39 13.55 11.45
C HIS A 93 14.48 14.22 10.42
N LEU A 94 14.66 13.92 9.13
CA LEU A 94 13.82 14.47 8.06
C LEU A 94 12.40 13.87 8.03
N ARG A 95 12.21 12.68 8.63
CA ARG A 95 10.87 12.10 8.86
C ARG A 95 10.18 12.70 10.10
N LEU A 96 10.97 13.11 11.10
CA LEU A 96 10.47 13.82 12.29
C LEU A 96 10.13 15.27 12.01
N LEU A 97 10.88 15.92 11.12
CA LEU A 97 10.71 17.34 10.76
C LEU A 97 9.25 17.77 10.51
N PRO A 98 8.42 17.07 9.70
CA PRO A 98 7.01 17.45 9.53
C PRO A 98 6.20 17.35 10.83
N VAL A 99 6.52 16.43 11.74
CA VAL A 99 5.86 16.35 13.05
C VAL A 99 6.16 17.61 13.87
N LEU A 100 7.44 17.96 13.98
CA LEU A 100 7.89 19.14 14.74
C LEU A 100 7.29 20.42 14.16
N PHE A 101 7.30 20.55 12.82
CA PHE A 101 6.70 21.68 12.12
C PHE A 101 5.23 21.88 12.46
N TRP A 102 4.41 20.82 12.39
CA TRP A 102 2.99 20.93 12.66
C TRP A 102 2.68 21.22 14.13
N VAL A 103 3.43 20.63 15.07
CA VAL A 103 3.31 20.97 16.49
C VAL A 103 3.63 22.45 16.70
N ARG A 104 4.75 22.90 16.14
CA ARG A 104 5.23 24.27 16.26
C ARG A 104 4.33 25.30 15.56
N SER A 105 3.71 24.97 14.42
CA SER A 105 2.86 25.88 13.66
C SER A 105 1.47 26.02 14.27
N ASP A 106 0.86 24.88 14.62
CA ASP A 106 -0.57 24.84 14.94
C ASP A 106 -0.84 24.91 16.46
N PHE A 107 0.17 24.56 17.28
CA PHE A 107 0.03 24.42 18.73
C PHE A 107 1.01 25.30 19.52
N ALA A 108 1.62 26.32 18.89
CA ALA A 108 2.57 27.24 19.52
C ALA A 108 2.08 27.85 20.85
N HIS A 109 0.77 28.08 20.97
CA HIS A 109 0.13 28.72 22.11
C HIS A 109 0.00 27.80 23.34
N VAL A 110 0.08 26.47 23.19
CA VAL A 110 -0.05 25.50 24.30
C VAL A 110 1.26 24.79 24.65
N ILE A 111 2.27 24.82 23.79
CA ILE A 111 3.53 24.10 24.01
C ILE A 111 4.51 24.84 24.93
N GLY A 112 4.35 26.16 25.13
CA GLY A 112 5.19 26.96 26.02
C GLY A 112 6.67 26.92 25.63
N ASP A 113 7.55 26.65 26.59
CA ASP A 113 9.02 26.65 26.42
C ASP A 113 9.52 25.61 25.40
N LEU A 114 8.73 24.58 25.08
CA LEU A 114 9.05 23.66 23.99
C LEU A 114 9.18 24.36 22.63
N LYS A 115 8.56 25.53 22.46
CA LYS A 115 8.59 26.29 21.20
C LYS A 115 10.03 26.56 20.73
N GLU A 116 10.87 27.09 21.60
CA GLU A 116 12.27 27.43 21.27
C GLU A 116 13.09 26.16 21.00
N ARG A 117 12.83 25.10 21.77
CA ARG A 117 13.48 23.80 21.58
C ARG A 117 13.11 23.16 20.24
N LEU A 118 11.85 23.25 19.83
CA LEU A 118 11.41 22.78 18.52
C LEU A 118 12.02 23.61 17.40
N ASP A 119 12.08 24.94 17.54
CA ASP A 119 12.69 25.82 16.54
C ASP A 119 14.17 25.48 16.35
N GLY A 120 14.95 25.38 17.44
CA GLY A 120 16.37 24.98 17.37
C GLY A 120 16.59 23.57 16.82
N CYS A 121 15.72 22.62 17.18
CA CYS A 121 15.78 21.27 16.62
C CYS A 121 15.54 21.27 15.11
N MET A 122 14.50 21.95 14.62
CA MET A 122 14.21 22.04 13.19
C MET A 122 15.35 22.74 12.41
N GLU A 123 15.96 23.77 13.00
CA GLU A 123 17.12 24.45 12.40
C GLU A 123 18.32 23.50 12.28
N GLY A 124 18.66 22.76 13.34
CA GLY A 124 19.73 21.77 13.31
C GLY A 124 19.50 20.64 12.30
N ILE A 125 18.25 20.17 12.18
CA ILE A 125 17.84 19.18 11.16
C ILE A 125 18.10 19.71 9.74
N LEU A 126 17.69 20.95 9.46
CA LEU A 126 17.85 21.56 8.14
C LEU A 126 19.32 21.85 7.82
N GLN A 127 20.11 22.28 8.81
CA GLN A 127 21.56 22.47 8.65
C GLN A 127 22.25 21.15 8.32
N ARG A 128 21.99 20.09 9.10
CA ARG A 128 22.56 18.76 8.85
C ARG A 128 22.20 18.24 7.45
N ALA A 129 20.96 18.47 7.00
CA ALA A 129 20.51 18.01 5.69
C ALA A 129 21.26 18.67 4.52
N GLN A 130 21.80 19.89 4.70
CA GLN A 130 22.64 20.56 3.70
C GLN A 130 24.02 19.91 3.53
N GLU A 131 24.49 19.18 4.55
CA GLU A 131 25.80 18.53 4.57
C GLU A 131 25.75 17.09 4.01
N GLN A 132 24.57 16.58 3.67
CA GLN A 132 24.35 15.19 3.28
C GLN A 132 23.88 15.06 1.83
N SER A 133 24.24 13.93 1.20
CA SER A 133 23.57 13.50 -0.03
C SER A 133 22.20 12.92 0.33
N LEU A 134 21.14 13.58 -0.12
CA LEU A 134 19.78 13.23 0.27
C LEU A 134 19.14 12.26 -0.73
N PRO A 135 18.43 11.21 -0.28
CA PRO A 135 17.54 10.46 -1.15
C PRO A 135 16.41 11.37 -1.64
N ARG A 136 15.80 11.03 -2.78
CA ARG A 136 14.78 11.86 -3.45
C ARG A 136 13.64 12.29 -2.51
N TRP A 137 13.12 11.37 -1.70
CA TRP A 137 12.04 11.68 -0.76
C TRP A 137 12.44 12.70 0.31
N ALA A 138 13.70 12.68 0.74
CA ALA A 138 14.26 13.62 1.71
C ALA A 138 14.51 14.98 1.06
N ALA A 139 14.96 15.00 -0.20
CA ALA A 139 15.11 16.24 -0.98
C ALA A 139 13.75 16.97 -1.13
N TYR A 140 12.65 16.24 -1.34
CA TYR A 140 11.30 16.85 -1.33
C TYR A 140 11.00 17.60 -0.05
N ARG A 141 11.39 17.01 1.08
CA ARG A 141 11.18 17.62 2.39
C ARG A 141 11.92 18.93 2.49
N CYS A 142 13.22 18.93 2.21
CA CYS A 142 14.05 20.15 2.31
C CYS A 142 13.54 21.26 1.40
N LEU A 143 13.20 20.94 0.14
CA LEU A 143 12.65 21.91 -0.81
C LEU A 143 11.35 22.55 -0.31
N ALA A 144 10.44 21.79 0.29
CA ALA A 144 9.21 22.35 0.86
C ALA A 144 9.49 23.35 2.00
N PHE A 145 10.51 23.10 2.83
CA PHE A 145 10.94 24.04 3.87
C PHE A 145 11.67 25.26 3.31
N GLU A 146 12.26 25.17 2.12
CA GLU A 146 12.80 26.31 1.38
C GLU A 146 11.73 27.10 0.62
N GLY A 147 10.46 26.67 0.65
CA GLY A 147 9.40 27.31 -0.13
C GLY A 147 9.51 26.99 -1.63
N LYS A 148 9.94 25.76 -1.97
CA LYS A 148 10.00 25.25 -3.34
C LYS A 148 9.22 23.94 -3.45
N LEU A 149 8.75 23.64 -4.65
CA LEU A 149 8.22 22.33 -5.00
C LEU A 149 9.36 21.44 -5.50
N GLY A 150 9.28 20.14 -5.20
CA GLY A 150 10.21 19.18 -5.78
C GLY A 150 9.69 18.54 -7.07
N PRO A 151 10.50 17.70 -7.73
CA PRO A 151 10.07 16.98 -8.93
C PRO A 151 8.88 16.04 -8.69
N THR A 152 8.12 15.71 -9.74
CA THR A 152 7.03 14.72 -9.64
C THR A 152 7.55 13.38 -9.10
N PRO A 153 6.90 12.77 -8.10
CA PRO A 153 7.23 11.43 -7.61
C PRO A 153 7.10 10.36 -8.70
N GLN A 154 7.86 9.25 -8.57
CA GLN A 154 7.86 8.17 -9.57
C GLN A 154 7.24 6.86 -9.08
N GLY A 155 6.73 6.83 -7.84
CA GLY A 155 6.10 5.63 -7.31
C GLY A 155 5.36 5.86 -6.01
N LEU A 156 4.62 4.83 -5.59
CA LEU A 156 3.71 4.85 -4.45
C LEU A 156 4.32 5.42 -3.15
N PHE A 157 5.50 4.93 -2.77
CA PHE A 157 6.15 5.37 -1.53
C PHE A 157 6.64 6.81 -1.61
N GLU A 158 7.17 7.23 -2.76
CA GLU A 158 7.62 8.60 -2.97
C GLU A 158 6.45 9.57 -2.91
N TRP A 159 5.31 9.19 -3.49
CA TRP A 159 4.08 9.97 -3.43
C TRP A 159 3.62 10.22 -1.99
N GLY A 160 3.61 9.19 -1.14
CA GLY A 160 3.26 9.35 0.28
C GLY A 160 4.13 10.39 0.99
N GLU A 161 5.45 10.40 0.74
CA GLU A 161 6.36 11.40 1.32
C GLU A 161 6.18 12.79 0.70
N ALA A 162 6.01 12.87 -0.61
CA ALA A 162 5.81 14.11 -1.35
C ALA A 162 4.52 14.83 -0.92
N LEU A 163 3.42 14.10 -0.70
CA LEU A 163 2.16 14.69 -0.21
C LEU A 163 2.30 15.30 1.20
N ILE A 164 3.14 14.74 2.08
CA ILE A 164 3.44 15.40 3.36
C ILE A 164 4.18 16.72 3.11
N SER A 165 5.17 16.72 2.20
CA SER A 165 5.96 17.92 1.87
C SER A 165 5.11 19.00 1.17
N LEU A 166 4.19 18.63 0.28
CA LEU A 166 3.29 19.55 -0.41
C LEU A 166 2.38 20.32 0.56
N GLN A 167 1.85 19.67 1.60
CA GLN A 167 1.05 20.38 2.62
C GLN A 167 1.86 21.39 3.42
N ILE A 168 3.16 21.13 3.64
CA ILE A 168 4.06 22.10 4.26
C ILE A 168 4.27 23.28 3.30
N ALA A 169 4.48 22.99 2.02
CA ALA A 169 4.63 24.01 0.97
C ALA A 169 3.39 24.91 0.86
N GLU A 170 2.19 24.31 0.85
CA GLU A 170 0.90 25.01 0.88
C GLU A 170 0.75 25.89 2.12
N LYS A 171 1.07 25.37 3.31
CA LYS A 171 1.07 26.15 4.56
C LYS A 171 2.02 27.35 4.51
N ARG A 172 3.06 27.28 3.68
CA ARG A 172 4.03 28.35 3.43
C ARG A 172 3.67 29.23 2.23
N GLY A 173 2.48 29.06 1.65
CA GLY A 173 1.91 29.92 0.63
C GLY A 173 2.21 29.51 -0.81
N LEU A 174 2.72 28.29 -1.05
CA LEU A 174 2.88 27.77 -2.41
C LEU A 174 1.56 27.21 -2.94
N ALA A 175 1.28 27.47 -4.21
CA ALA A 175 0.23 26.78 -4.96
C ALA A 175 0.66 25.33 -5.22
N ILE A 176 -0.19 24.37 -4.89
CA ILE A 176 0.09 22.92 -5.01
C ILE A 176 -0.95 22.17 -5.83
N GLU A 177 -1.94 22.88 -6.39
CA GLU A 177 -3.10 22.32 -7.06
C GLU A 177 -2.71 21.40 -8.23
N GLU A 178 -1.71 21.80 -9.01
CA GLU A 178 -1.20 21.01 -10.14
C GLU A 178 -0.55 19.69 -9.67
N GLU A 179 0.23 19.73 -8.59
CA GLU A 179 0.89 18.54 -8.04
C GLU A 179 -0.13 17.57 -7.40
N ILE A 180 -1.16 18.11 -6.75
CA ILE A 180 -2.26 17.30 -6.24
C ILE A 180 -3.08 16.69 -7.38
N ALA A 181 -3.28 17.41 -8.50
CA ALA A 181 -3.94 16.85 -9.68
C ALA A 181 -3.14 15.68 -10.27
N LYS A 182 -1.80 15.75 -10.30
CA LYS A 182 -0.93 14.63 -10.71
C LYS A 182 -1.09 13.42 -9.79
N ALA A 183 -1.19 13.61 -8.48
CA ALA A 183 -1.47 12.53 -7.54
C ALA A 183 -2.82 11.83 -7.85
N TYR A 184 -3.89 12.60 -8.06
CA TYR A 184 -5.20 12.02 -8.40
C TYR A 184 -5.22 11.32 -9.77
N ALA A 185 -4.47 11.82 -10.75
CA ALA A 185 -4.31 11.15 -12.04
C ALA A 185 -3.71 9.75 -11.88
N GLU A 186 -2.92 9.51 -10.84
CA GLU A 186 -2.35 8.21 -10.49
C GLU A 186 -3.13 7.48 -9.38
N TRP A 187 -4.42 7.77 -9.15
CA TRP A 187 -5.23 7.05 -8.18
C TRP A 187 -6.61 6.68 -8.71
N HIS A 188 -7.07 5.47 -8.43
CA HIS A 188 -8.39 4.98 -8.79
C HIS A 188 -9.37 5.24 -7.65
N PRO A 189 -10.38 6.10 -7.83
CA PRO A 189 -11.30 6.44 -6.77
C PRO A 189 -12.10 5.24 -6.25
N ASP A 190 -12.72 4.47 -7.15
CA ASP A 190 -13.62 3.39 -6.69
C ASP A 190 -12.88 2.19 -6.08
N LEU A 191 -11.64 1.94 -6.47
CA LEU A 191 -10.80 0.85 -5.94
C LEU A 191 -9.93 1.33 -4.77
N HIS A 192 -9.81 2.64 -4.57
CA HIS A 192 -8.86 3.26 -3.65
C HIS A 192 -7.43 2.74 -3.87
N LEU A 193 -6.99 2.67 -5.12
CA LEU A 193 -5.66 2.13 -5.48
C LEU A 193 -4.84 3.17 -6.22
N TYR A 194 -3.56 3.26 -5.93
CA TYR A 194 -2.61 3.89 -6.85
C TYR A 194 -2.75 3.22 -8.24
N THR A 195 -2.58 3.98 -9.33
CA THR A 195 -2.59 3.55 -10.76
C THR A 195 -1.40 4.09 -11.58
N GLY A 196 -0.39 4.68 -10.94
CA GLY A 196 0.84 5.11 -11.59
C GLY A 196 1.89 3.99 -11.83
N PRO A 197 3.09 4.34 -12.30
CA PRO A 197 4.17 3.39 -12.58
C PRO A 197 4.60 2.60 -11.33
N ALA A 198 5.15 1.39 -11.55
CA ALA A 198 5.62 0.50 -10.47
C ALA A 198 4.53 0.05 -9.48
N LEU A 199 3.25 0.23 -9.84
CA LEU A 199 2.06 -0.13 -9.09
C LEU A 199 2.01 -1.54 -8.53
N ARG A 200 2.53 -2.48 -9.32
CA ARG A 200 1.92 -3.82 -9.38
C ARG A 200 2.57 -4.81 -8.44
N ARG A 201 3.37 -4.31 -7.49
CA ARG A 201 4.25 -5.10 -6.63
C ARG A 201 3.88 -5.02 -5.15
N HIS A 202 2.80 -4.36 -4.76
CA HIS A 202 2.47 -4.22 -3.33
C HIS A 202 1.10 -4.81 -3.03
N GLN A 203 1.08 -6.13 -2.92
CA GLN A 203 -0.07 -6.88 -2.42
C GLN A 203 0.35 -7.54 -1.12
N ARG A 204 -0.41 -7.28 -0.05
CA ARG A 204 -0.13 -7.84 1.26
C ARG A 204 -1.33 -8.69 1.67
N GLY A 205 -1.14 -10.00 1.62
CA GLY A 205 -2.25 -10.93 1.75
C GLY A 205 -3.08 -10.98 0.47
N SER A 206 -4.42 -11.07 0.61
CA SER A 206 -5.34 -11.15 -0.53
C SER A 206 -5.65 -9.80 -1.18
N GLU A 207 -5.32 -8.66 -0.56
CA GLU A 207 -5.64 -7.32 -1.10
C GLU A 207 -4.38 -6.46 -1.29
N PRO A 208 -4.43 -5.45 -2.19
CA PRO A 208 -3.38 -4.45 -2.30
C PRO A 208 -3.07 -3.80 -0.94
N ASP A 209 -1.78 -3.65 -0.63
CA ASP A 209 -1.36 -3.12 0.67
C ASP A 209 -1.84 -1.67 0.83
N LEU A 210 -2.33 -1.32 2.01
CA LEU A 210 -2.72 0.06 2.29
C LEU A 210 -1.45 0.90 2.40
N SER A 211 -1.40 2.01 1.66
CA SER A 211 -0.27 2.92 1.66
C SER A 211 -0.62 4.27 2.30
N LEU A 212 0.41 5.06 2.63
CA LEU A 212 0.19 6.44 3.07
C LEU A 212 -0.48 7.28 1.97
N PHE A 213 -0.19 6.99 0.70
CA PHE A 213 -0.82 7.63 -0.44
C PHE A 213 -2.33 7.40 -0.45
N ASP A 214 -2.76 6.15 -0.22
CA ASP A 214 -4.18 5.81 -0.14
C ASP A 214 -4.86 6.56 1.02
N LEU A 215 -4.21 6.65 2.18
CA LEU A 215 -4.75 7.40 3.33
C LEU A 215 -4.95 8.89 3.03
N PHE A 216 -4.03 9.50 2.27
CA PHE A 216 -4.16 10.90 1.86
C PHE A 216 -5.39 11.13 0.99
N LEU A 217 -5.46 10.38 -0.12
CA LEU A 217 -6.51 10.59 -1.11
C LEU A 217 -7.87 10.19 -0.53
N SER A 218 -7.93 9.12 0.26
CA SER A 218 -9.13 8.71 0.98
C SER A 218 -9.63 9.79 1.95
N GLU A 219 -8.73 10.40 2.75
CA GLU A 219 -9.12 11.48 3.67
C GLU A 219 -9.60 12.73 2.93
N TRP A 220 -9.01 13.07 1.79
CA TRP A 220 -9.44 14.24 1.03
C TRP A 220 -10.77 14.01 0.31
N GLN A 221 -11.07 12.77 -0.08
CA GLN A 221 -12.36 12.40 -0.66
C GLN A 221 -13.44 12.07 0.37
N LYS A 222 -13.05 11.81 1.62
CA LYS A 222 -13.93 11.28 2.67
C LYS A 222 -14.52 9.91 2.32
N ASP A 223 -13.83 9.16 1.47
CA ASP A 223 -14.15 7.78 1.14
C ASP A 223 -12.93 6.92 1.45
N PHE A 224 -13.10 5.85 2.21
CA PHE A 224 -12.00 5.03 2.70
C PHE A 224 -12.22 3.57 2.32
N PRO A 225 -11.17 2.85 1.91
CA PRO A 225 -11.31 1.44 1.61
C PRO A 225 -11.55 0.65 2.89
N MET A 226 -12.36 -0.41 2.80
CA MET A 226 -12.63 -1.28 3.96
C MET A 226 -11.37 -1.95 4.52
N ARG A 227 -10.37 -2.22 3.67
CA ARG A 227 -9.06 -2.74 4.11
C ARG A 227 -8.28 -1.78 5.03
N GLY A 228 -8.66 -0.50 5.08
CA GLY A 228 -8.14 0.48 6.03
C GLY A 228 -8.84 0.50 7.39
N SER A 229 -9.87 -0.34 7.59
CA SER A 229 -10.62 -0.38 8.86
C SER A 229 -9.85 -1.04 10.00
N GLU A 230 -8.91 -1.95 9.71
CA GLU A 230 -8.08 -2.59 10.71
C GLU A 230 -6.95 -1.65 11.16
N ILE A 231 -6.88 -1.36 12.47
CA ILE A 231 -5.89 -0.44 13.02
C ILE A 231 -4.47 -1.01 12.88
N ALA A 232 -3.70 -0.45 11.95
CA ALA A 232 -2.29 -0.77 11.72
C ALA A 232 -1.32 0.37 12.13
N PRO A 233 -0.01 0.07 12.34
CA PRO A 233 1.02 1.07 12.60
C PRO A 233 1.09 2.20 11.58
N LEU A 234 0.79 1.91 10.31
CA LEU A 234 0.71 2.91 9.24
C LEU A 234 -0.23 4.07 9.59
N HIS A 235 -1.32 3.81 10.34
CA HIS A 235 -2.28 4.83 10.71
C HIS A 235 -1.70 5.93 11.61
N LEU A 236 -0.61 5.67 12.35
CA LEU A 236 0.11 6.73 13.07
C LEU A 236 0.54 7.85 12.12
N ARG A 237 0.93 7.52 10.88
CA ARG A 237 1.29 8.51 9.85
C ARG A 237 0.10 9.38 9.42
N GLY A 238 -1.13 8.92 9.63
CA GLY A 238 -2.36 9.71 9.46
C GLY A 238 -2.39 10.99 10.30
N ALA A 239 -1.59 11.07 11.37
CA ALA A 239 -1.39 12.29 12.15
C ALA A 239 -0.82 13.45 11.31
N LEU A 240 -0.14 13.17 10.20
CA LEU A 240 0.46 14.16 9.29
C LEU A 240 -0.51 14.67 8.22
N ILE A 241 -1.66 14.02 8.02
CA ILE A 241 -2.62 14.39 6.97
C ILE A 241 -3.45 15.59 7.43
N ARG A 242 -3.48 16.65 6.62
CA ARG A 242 -4.21 17.91 6.81
C ARG A 242 -5.25 18.07 5.69
N PRO A 243 -6.34 18.82 5.94
CA PRO A 243 -7.27 19.14 4.87
C PRO A 243 -6.60 20.13 3.90
N LEU A 244 -6.83 19.95 2.61
CA LEU A 244 -6.41 20.90 1.58
C LEU A 244 -7.23 22.20 1.71
N SER A 245 -6.67 23.34 1.27
CA SER A 245 -7.43 24.59 1.20
C SER A 245 -8.39 24.67 0.01
N PHE A 246 -8.36 23.65 -0.87
CA PHE A 246 -9.20 23.54 -2.06
C PHE A 246 -9.80 22.13 -2.19
N THR A 247 -10.80 22.00 -3.04
CA THR A 247 -11.39 20.69 -3.37
C THR A 247 -10.79 20.21 -4.70
N PRO A 248 -10.02 19.11 -4.71
CA PRO A 248 -9.46 18.57 -5.94
C PRO A 248 -10.56 18.03 -6.84
N LYS A 249 -10.39 18.20 -8.16
CA LYS A 249 -11.25 17.55 -9.15
C LYS A 249 -10.79 16.10 -9.32
N ILE A 250 -11.74 15.19 -9.29
CA ILE A 250 -11.50 13.75 -9.36
C ILE A 250 -12.16 13.27 -10.64
N GLU A 251 -11.36 12.66 -11.50
CA GLU A 251 -11.86 12.04 -12.72
C GLU A 251 -12.30 10.61 -12.39
N SER A 252 -13.51 10.25 -12.84
CA SER A 252 -13.96 8.86 -12.79
C SER A 252 -13.05 8.01 -13.67
N LYS A 253 -12.66 6.83 -13.19
CA LYS A 253 -11.90 5.86 -13.98
C LYS A 253 -12.78 4.66 -14.32
N PRO A 254 -12.56 4.03 -15.48
CA PRO A 254 -13.35 2.88 -15.88
C PRO A 254 -13.10 1.73 -14.91
N LEU A 255 -14.18 1.06 -14.52
CA LEU A 255 -14.14 -0.26 -13.94
C LEU A 255 -14.44 -1.27 -15.05
N PRO A 256 -13.82 -2.46 -15.03
CA PRO A 256 -12.65 -2.80 -14.22
C PRO A 256 -11.43 -1.96 -14.67
N TYR A 257 -10.52 -1.69 -13.74
CA TYR A 257 -9.26 -1.04 -14.06
C TYR A 257 -8.35 -2.04 -14.75
N ILE A 258 -7.92 -1.73 -15.97
CA ILE A 258 -7.04 -2.57 -16.77
C ILE A 258 -5.77 -1.79 -17.04
N HIS A 259 -4.63 -2.44 -16.79
CA HIS A 259 -3.34 -1.95 -17.22
C HIS A 259 -2.60 -3.04 -17.98
N PHE A 260 -2.07 -2.67 -19.16
CA PHE A 260 -1.09 -3.47 -19.89
C PHE A 260 0.19 -2.67 -20.18
N ASP A 261 1.36 -3.18 -19.78
CA ASP A 261 2.68 -2.62 -20.12
C ASP A 261 3.73 -3.74 -20.21
N GLU A 262 4.21 -3.97 -21.42
CA GLU A 262 5.19 -4.98 -21.80
C GLU A 262 6.53 -4.87 -21.06
N ALA A 263 6.92 -3.66 -20.64
CA ALA A 263 8.19 -3.39 -19.98
C ALA A 263 8.18 -3.77 -18.49
N GLU A 264 7.01 -3.92 -17.87
CA GLU A 264 6.89 -4.19 -16.45
C GLU A 264 7.08 -5.68 -16.09
N GLU A 265 7.47 -5.93 -14.83
CA GLU A 265 7.49 -7.29 -14.25
C GLU A 265 6.08 -7.89 -14.11
N CYS A 266 5.05 -7.04 -14.09
CA CYS A 266 3.65 -7.44 -14.04
C CYS A 266 2.92 -6.83 -15.24
N PRO A 267 3.12 -7.36 -16.45
CA PRO A 267 2.70 -6.67 -17.67
C PRO A 267 1.19 -6.56 -17.81
N LEU A 268 0.40 -7.46 -17.21
CA LEU A 268 -1.05 -7.32 -17.11
C LEU A 268 -1.45 -7.14 -15.63
N PHE A 269 -2.31 -6.18 -15.36
CA PHE A 269 -3.04 -6.05 -14.10
C PHE A 269 -4.49 -5.64 -14.37
N ILE A 270 -5.42 -6.38 -13.79
CA ILE A 270 -6.85 -6.09 -13.81
C ILE A 270 -7.30 -5.97 -12.37
N GLY A 271 -7.91 -4.84 -11.99
CA GLY A 271 -8.50 -4.62 -10.68
C GLY A 271 -9.99 -4.34 -10.80
N TRP A 272 -10.81 -4.97 -9.97
CA TRP A 272 -12.25 -4.70 -9.91
C TRP A 272 -12.78 -4.68 -8.49
N LYS A 273 -13.93 -4.04 -8.33
CA LYS A 273 -14.59 -3.89 -7.04
C LYS A 273 -15.46 -5.13 -6.79
N GLY A 274 -15.21 -5.85 -5.71
CA GLY A 274 -16.18 -6.80 -5.15
C GLY A 274 -17.03 -6.12 -4.07
N GLU A 275 -17.99 -6.86 -3.48
CA GLU A 275 -18.82 -6.36 -2.37
C GLU A 275 -17.97 -5.81 -1.22
N ARG A 276 -16.89 -6.52 -0.86
CA ARG A 276 -16.12 -6.24 0.36
C ARG A 276 -14.64 -5.94 0.19
N SER A 277 -14.08 -6.27 -0.97
CA SER A 277 -12.65 -6.19 -1.21
C SER A 277 -12.37 -5.77 -2.64
N VAL A 278 -11.14 -5.37 -2.90
CA VAL A 278 -10.66 -5.19 -4.26
C VAL A 278 -10.05 -6.48 -4.75
N HIS A 279 -10.59 -7.01 -5.85
CA HIS A 279 -10.07 -8.19 -6.51
C HIS A 279 -9.04 -7.81 -7.56
N THR A 280 -8.07 -8.68 -7.78
CA THR A 280 -6.95 -8.46 -8.69
C THR A 280 -6.61 -9.71 -9.48
N PHE A 281 -6.39 -9.53 -10.78
CA PHE A 281 -5.85 -10.52 -11.69
C PHE A 281 -4.59 -9.98 -12.35
N ALA A 282 -3.48 -10.71 -12.27
CA ALA A 282 -2.18 -10.21 -12.67
C ALA A 282 -1.35 -11.27 -13.40
N LEU A 283 -0.68 -10.89 -14.49
CA LEU A 283 0.35 -11.72 -15.13
C LEU A 283 1.71 -11.36 -14.56
N ALA A 284 2.44 -12.31 -13.99
CA ALA A 284 3.84 -12.10 -13.62
C ALA A 284 4.78 -12.56 -14.74
N LYS A 285 5.60 -11.63 -15.22
CA LYS A 285 6.67 -11.88 -16.18
C LYS A 285 7.84 -12.55 -15.46
N ARG A 286 8.34 -13.68 -15.97
CA ARG A 286 9.58 -14.33 -15.50
C ARG A 286 10.40 -14.79 -16.69
N HIS A 287 11.41 -14.00 -17.07
CA HIS A 287 12.29 -14.29 -18.21
C HIS A 287 11.59 -14.40 -19.58
N LEU A 288 10.32 -13.99 -19.66
CA LEU A 288 9.55 -13.95 -20.91
C LEU A 288 9.64 -12.56 -21.51
N SER A 289 9.69 -12.48 -22.84
CA SER A 289 9.30 -11.25 -23.54
C SER A 289 7.79 -11.24 -23.70
N VAL A 290 7.18 -10.08 -23.49
CA VAL A 290 5.72 -9.90 -23.53
C VAL A 290 5.43 -8.79 -24.52
N GLU A 291 4.52 -9.05 -25.45
CA GLU A 291 4.09 -8.13 -26.50
C GLU A 291 2.56 -8.17 -26.64
N GLY A 292 1.95 -7.13 -27.20
CA GLY A 292 0.55 -7.16 -27.65
C GLY A 292 -0.38 -6.18 -26.94
N SER A 293 -1.57 -6.64 -26.57
CA SER A 293 -2.59 -5.85 -25.86
C SER A 293 -3.21 -6.65 -24.72
N VAL A 294 -4.16 -6.04 -23.98
CA VAL A 294 -4.90 -6.79 -22.96
C VAL A 294 -5.69 -7.95 -23.57
N GLU A 295 -6.28 -7.78 -24.75
CA GLU A 295 -7.13 -8.78 -25.40
C GLU A 295 -6.31 -9.96 -25.96
N GLU A 296 -5.09 -9.69 -26.41
CA GLU A 296 -4.19 -10.69 -26.97
C GLU A 296 -2.74 -10.43 -26.53
N ILE A 297 -2.26 -11.25 -25.61
CA ILE A 297 -0.91 -11.19 -25.06
C ILE A 297 -0.05 -12.24 -25.75
N VAL A 298 1.05 -11.81 -26.34
CA VAL A 298 2.06 -12.69 -26.96
C VAL A 298 3.23 -12.85 -26.01
N LEU A 299 3.53 -14.09 -25.66
CA LEU A 299 4.61 -14.48 -24.75
C LEU A 299 5.67 -15.24 -25.54
N THR A 300 6.87 -14.65 -25.63
CA THR A 300 8.01 -15.26 -26.28
C THR A 300 8.95 -15.84 -25.22
N PHE A 301 9.21 -17.13 -25.34
CA PHE A 301 10.04 -17.84 -24.39
C PHE A 301 11.54 -17.65 -24.67
N PRO A 302 12.40 -17.67 -23.63
CA PRO A 302 13.84 -17.62 -23.82
C PRO A 302 14.38 -18.92 -24.44
N GLU A 303 15.50 -18.83 -25.16
CA GLU A 303 16.15 -20.00 -25.80
C GLU A 303 16.50 -21.09 -24.77
N GLU A 304 17.05 -20.68 -23.62
CA GLU A 304 17.42 -21.57 -22.53
C GLU A 304 16.22 -21.88 -21.66
N ARG A 305 16.04 -23.17 -21.33
CA ARG A 305 15.01 -23.58 -20.38
C ARG A 305 15.53 -23.41 -18.95
N PRO A 306 14.68 -22.98 -18.02
CA PRO A 306 15.07 -22.96 -16.61
C PRO A 306 15.36 -24.37 -16.06
N ASP A 307 16.47 -24.54 -15.35
CA ASP A 307 16.98 -25.86 -14.91
C ASP A 307 16.22 -26.53 -13.74
N THR A 308 15.34 -25.84 -13.03
CA THR A 308 14.70 -26.37 -11.80
C THR A 308 13.20 -26.59 -11.96
N ASP A 309 12.64 -27.59 -11.28
CA ASP A 309 11.22 -27.97 -11.36
C ASP A 309 10.25 -26.82 -11.02
N GLU A 310 10.52 -26.00 -10.01
CA GLU A 310 9.70 -24.82 -9.72
C GLU A 310 9.75 -23.74 -10.81
N LYS A 311 10.88 -23.67 -11.54
CA LYS A 311 11.04 -22.76 -12.69
C LYS A 311 10.40 -23.32 -13.96
N ARG A 312 9.88 -24.55 -13.96
CA ARG A 312 9.13 -25.09 -15.11
C ARG A 312 7.74 -24.46 -15.26
N LEU A 313 7.21 -23.80 -14.24
CA LEU A 313 6.02 -22.95 -14.31
C LEU A 313 6.39 -21.57 -14.84
N GLU A 314 6.61 -21.48 -16.15
CA GLU A 314 7.19 -20.30 -16.81
C GLU A 314 6.20 -19.13 -16.93
N ILE A 315 4.92 -19.42 -17.16
CA ILE A 315 3.85 -18.40 -17.23
C ILE A 315 2.97 -18.52 -16.00
N ASN A 316 2.68 -17.39 -15.36
CA ASN A 316 1.95 -17.34 -14.11
C ASN A 316 0.98 -16.18 -14.08
N PHE A 317 -0.31 -16.50 -14.05
CA PHE A 317 -1.34 -15.55 -13.67
C PHE A 317 -1.72 -15.75 -12.20
N PHE A 318 -1.98 -14.66 -11.51
CA PHE A 318 -2.35 -14.62 -10.11
C PHE A 318 -3.69 -13.93 -9.96
N LEU A 319 -4.64 -14.65 -9.37
CA LEU A 319 -5.93 -14.15 -8.93
C LEU A 319 -5.90 -14.14 -7.40
N ASP A 320 -6.33 -13.05 -6.75
CA ASP A 320 -6.44 -13.03 -5.29
C ASP A 320 -7.29 -14.22 -4.79
N HIS A 321 -7.04 -14.70 -3.58
CA HIS A 321 -7.87 -15.76 -3.02
C HIS A 321 -9.07 -15.18 -2.30
N HIS A 322 -10.23 -15.37 -2.90
CA HIS A 322 -11.50 -15.00 -2.32
C HIS A 322 -12.51 -16.16 -2.41
N PRO A 323 -13.41 -16.31 -1.42
CA PRO A 323 -14.48 -17.31 -1.46
C PRO A 323 -15.43 -17.16 -2.67
N ASP A 324 -15.56 -15.95 -3.20
CA ASP A 324 -16.47 -15.65 -4.33
C ASP A 324 -15.88 -15.99 -5.69
N HIS A 325 -14.60 -16.40 -5.72
CA HIS A 325 -13.94 -16.76 -6.97
C HIS A 325 -14.11 -18.23 -7.28
N GLU A 326 -14.70 -18.50 -8.43
CA GLU A 326 -14.80 -19.84 -8.99
C GLU A 326 -14.02 -19.92 -10.31
N ILE A 327 -13.18 -20.95 -10.43
CA ILE A 327 -12.38 -21.19 -11.64
C ILE A 327 -12.87 -22.48 -12.30
N PHE A 328 -13.20 -22.40 -13.58
CA PHE A 328 -13.67 -23.50 -14.42
C PHE A 328 -12.74 -23.68 -15.61
N VAL A 329 -12.66 -24.93 -16.10
CA VAL A 329 -12.01 -25.30 -17.35
C VAL A 329 -13.07 -25.98 -18.20
N GLN A 330 -13.38 -25.43 -19.38
CA GLN A 330 -14.45 -25.94 -20.25
C GLN A 330 -15.79 -26.08 -19.51
N GLY A 331 -16.11 -25.10 -18.64
CA GLY A 331 -17.34 -25.10 -17.83
C GLY A 331 -17.38 -26.09 -16.65
N ALA A 332 -16.30 -26.85 -16.39
CA ALA A 332 -16.20 -27.79 -15.27
C ALA A 332 -15.12 -27.37 -14.26
N LYS A 333 -15.31 -27.66 -12.96
CA LYS A 333 -14.26 -27.42 -11.96
C LYS A 333 -13.11 -28.40 -12.18
N ALA A 334 -11.94 -27.88 -12.53
CA ALA A 334 -10.73 -28.66 -12.75
C ALA A 334 -9.48 -27.91 -12.26
N THR A 335 -8.42 -28.66 -11.94
CA THR A 335 -7.13 -28.09 -11.50
C THR A 335 -6.06 -28.13 -12.59
N THR A 336 -6.40 -28.62 -13.78
CA THR A 336 -5.47 -28.76 -14.93
C THR A 336 -6.20 -28.48 -16.22
N PHE A 337 -5.48 -27.97 -17.22
CA PHE A 337 -6.02 -27.66 -18.55
C PHE A 337 -4.96 -27.85 -19.64
N GLN A 338 -5.39 -28.00 -20.88
CA GLN A 338 -4.53 -28.11 -22.06
C GLN A 338 -4.62 -26.84 -22.92
N MET A 339 -3.76 -26.74 -23.94
CA MET A 339 -3.87 -25.65 -24.91
C MET A 339 -5.18 -25.78 -25.71
N GLY A 340 -5.84 -24.66 -25.97
CA GLY A 340 -7.19 -24.61 -26.56
C GLY A 340 -8.33 -24.78 -25.55
N ASP A 341 -8.03 -25.14 -24.29
CA ASP A 341 -9.04 -25.10 -23.24
C ASP A 341 -9.31 -23.66 -22.80
N GLU A 342 -10.60 -23.34 -22.64
CA GLU A 342 -11.02 -22.09 -22.03
C GLU A 342 -10.98 -22.21 -20.50
N VAL A 343 -10.26 -21.29 -19.86
CA VAL A 343 -10.24 -21.14 -18.40
C VAL A 343 -11.12 -19.93 -18.05
N GLU A 344 -12.22 -20.20 -17.35
CA GLU A 344 -13.19 -19.19 -16.93
C GLU A 344 -13.02 -18.89 -15.44
N ILE A 345 -12.84 -17.61 -15.10
CA ILE A 345 -12.88 -17.09 -13.74
C ILE A 345 -14.20 -16.34 -13.58
N ARG A 346 -15.01 -16.76 -12.60
CA ARG A 346 -16.20 -16.04 -12.16
C ARG A 346 -15.93 -15.43 -10.79
N SER A 347 -16.25 -14.15 -10.65
CA SER A 347 -16.15 -13.36 -9.42
C SER A 347 -17.42 -12.52 -9.30
N ASP A 348 -17.71 -12.03 -8.11
CA ASP A 348 -18.59 -10.88 -7.97
C ASP A 348 -18.06 -9.70 -8.80
N GLY A 349 -18.91 -9.13 -9.66
CA GLY A 349 -18.61 -7.98 -10.52
C GLY A 349 -17.74 -8.21 -11.77
N ALA A 350 -17.18 -9.41 -11.99
CA ALA A 350 -16.35 -9.67 -13.16
C ALA A 350 -16.30 -11.15 -13.59
N LYS A 351 -16.25 -11.36 -14.90
CA LYS A 351 -15.95 -12.65 -15.53
C LYS A 351 -14.76 -12.51 -16.48
N ILE A 352 -13.74 -13.33 -16.27
CA ILE A 352 -12.52 -13.36 -17.09
C ILE A 352 -12.44 -14.71 -17.80
N LEU A 353 -12.34 -14.70 -19.13
CA LEU A 353 -12.07 -15.88 -19.94
C LEU A 353 -10.64 -15.80 -20.46
N LEU A 354 -9.90 -16.89 -20.26
CA LEU A 354 -8.54 -17.04 -20.77
C LEU A 354 -8.52 -18.20 -21.77
N SER A 355 -7.96 -17.94 -22.95
CA SER A 355 -7.70 -18.97 -23.96
C SER A 355 -6.23 -18.97 -24.33
N PHE A 356 -5.61 -20.16 -24.29
CA PHE A 356 -4.19 -20.33 -24.53
C PHE A 356 -3.95 -21.08 -25.84
N SER A 357 -3.12 -20.51 -26.70
CA SER A 357 -2.64 -21.17 -27.91
C SER A 357 -1.14 -20.98 -28.04
N GLY A 358 -0.44 -21.88 -28.75
CA GLY A 358 1.00 -21.75 -28.88
C GLY A 358 1.57 -22.52 -30.06
N GLU A 359 2.72 -22.06 -30.52
CA GLU A 359 3.49 -22.64 -31.61
C GLU A 359 4.87 -23.09 -31.09
N GLY A 360 5.42 -24.14 -31.68
CA GLY A 360 6.76 -24.63 -31.32
C GLY A 360 6.83 -25.29 -29.94
N GLY A 361 5.73 -25.79 -29.36
CA GLY A 361 5.78 -26.48 -28.08
C GLY A 361 4.53 -27.23 -27.65
N LYS A 362 4.68 -28.03 -26.60
CA LYS A 362 3.64 -28.71 -25.84
C LYS A 362 3.65 -28.12 -24.44
N PHE A 363 2.50 -27.60 -24.04
CA PHE A 363 2.30 -26.93 -22.76
C PHE A 363 1.19 -27.60 -21.99
N PHE A 364 1.20 -27.42 -20.67
CA PHE A 364 0.17 -27.98 -19.79
C PHE A 364 -0.12 -26.98 -18.67
N GLY A 365 -1.38 -26.69 -18.45
CA GLY A 365 -1.85 -25.74 -17.46
C GLY A 365 -2.19 -26.38 -16.12
N HIS A 366 -1.97 -25.65 -15.04
CA HIS A 366 -2.32 -26.01 -13.67
C HIS A 366 -3.00 -24.83 -12.98
N ILE A 367 -3.97 -25.13 -12.11
CA ILE A 367 -4.61 -24.18 -11.21
C ILE A 367 -4.30 -24.65 -9.80
N LEU A 368 -3.54 -23.86 -9.05
CA LEU A 368 -3.06 -24.21 -7.72
C LEU A 368 -2.99 -23.00 -6.79
N ARG A 369 -2.82 -23.23 -5.49
CA ARG A 369 -2.59 -22.15 -4.52
C ARG A 369 -1.15 -21.66 -4.62
N GLY A 370 -0.95 -20.36 -4.65
CA GLY A 370 0.39 -19.77 -4.74
C GLY A 370 0.45 -18.34 -4.23
N ASN A 371 1.62 -17.74 -4.35
CA ASN A 371 1.88 -16.35 -4.03
C ASN A 371 2.51 -15.68 -5.25
N ARG A 372 2.09 -14.46 -5.55
CA ARG A 372 2.76 -13.61 -6.54
C ARG A 372 4.11 -13.12 -5.98
N PRO A 373 5.06 -12.67 -6.83
CA PRO A 373 6.41 -12.34 -6.40
C PRO A 373 6.50 -11.37 -5.22
N SER A 374 5.58 -10.40 -5.15
CA SER A 374 5.53 -9.41 -4.09
C SER A 374 5.12 -9.94 -2.71
N GLN A 375 4.45 -11.09 -2.64
CA GLN A 375 4.01 -11.67 -1.38
C GLN A 375 5.10 -12.53 -0.73
N HIS A 376 6.18 -12.88 -1.45
CA HIS A 376 7.29 -13.68 -0.89
C HIS A 376 8.11 -12.95 0.17
N CYS A 377 7.97 -11.63 0.31
CA CYS A 377 8.58 -10.89 1.41
C CYS A 377 7.80 -11.01 2.73
N CYS A 378 6.66 -11.70 2.75
CA CYS A 378 5.94 -12.00 3.99
C CYS A 378 6.79 -12.93 4.86
N THR A 379 7.20 -12.45 6.02
CA THR A 379 7.91 -13.24 7.03
C THR A 379 6.94 -13.84 8.05
N GLY A 380 7.39 -14.87 8.76
CA GLY A 380 6.74 -15.32 9.99
C GLY A 380 5.48 -16.14 9.82
N LYS A 381 4.45 -15.86 10.64
CA LYS A 381 3.13 -16.51 10.54
C LYS A 381 2.51 -16.43 9.13
N ARG A 382 2.94 -15.46 8.32
CA ARG A 382 2.45 -15.22 6.95
C ARG A 382 3.31 -15.88 5.86
N GLU A 383 4.48 -16.43 6.20
CA GLU A 383 5.43 -17.03 5.26
C GLU A 383 4.82 -18.23 4.51
N PHE A 384 4.04 -19.06 5.22
CA PHE A 384 3.42 -20.27 4.66
C PHE A 384 2.00 -20.06 4.12
N ALA A 385 1.49 -18.83 4.16
CA ALA A 385 0.16 -18.53 3.65
C ALA A 385 0.21 -18.42 2.12
N ALA A 386 -0.75 -19.06 1.45
CA ALA A 386 -0.99 -18.85 0.02
C ALA A 386 -2.15 -17.87 -0.13
N TYR A 387 -1.92 -16.73 -0.76
CA TYR A 387 -2.89 -15.65 -0.89
C TYR A 387 -3.54 -15.56 -2.26
N ASP A 388 -3.03 -16.29 -3.25
CA ASP A 388 -3.53 -16.26 -4.62
C ASP A 388 -3.89 -17.66 -5.13
N TRP A 389 -4.88 -17.70 -6.03
CA TRP A 389 -4.94 -18.73 -7.06
C TRP A 389 -3.90 -18.43 -8.13
N ARG A 390 -3.10 -19.43 -8.47
CA ARG A 390 -2.07 -19.37 -9.49
C ARG A 390 -2.51 -20.23 -10.67
N ILE A 391 -2.79 -19.58 -11.80
CA ILE A 391 -3.03 -20.22 -13.09
C ILE A 391 -1.68 -20.27 -13.79
N ALA A 392 -1.00 -21.42 -13.68
CA ALA A 392 0.37 -21.61 -14.13
C ALA A 392 0.42 -22.49 -15.37
N ILE A 393 1.33 -22.18 -16.28
CA ILE A 393 1.56 -23.01 -17.46
C ILE A 393 2.98 -23.54 -17.41
N ARG A 394 3.09 -24.87 -17.52
CA ARG A 394 4.38 -25.55 -17.65
C ARG A 394 4.67 -25.91 -19.09
N THR A 395 5.94 -25.80 -19.45
CA THR A 395 6.46 -26.36 -20.70
C THR A 395 6.75 -27.84 -20.53
N VAL A 396 6.10 -28.68 -21.33
CA VAL A 396 6.42 -30.12 -21.43
C VAL A 396 7.57 -30.34 -22.41
N SER A 397 7.49 -29.69 -23.57
CA SER A 397 8.56 -29.65 -24.57
C SER A 397 8.39 -28.42 -25.45
N ARG A 398 9.45 -27.74 -25.85
CA ARG A 398 9.41 -26.62 -26.80
C ARG A 398 10.67 -26.51 -27.65
N GLU A 399 10.54 -25.89 -28.80
CA GLU A 399 11.60 -25.35 -29.64
C GLU A 399 12.15 -24.05 -29.03
N LYS A 400 13.29 -23.57 -29.54
CA LYS A 400 13.97 -22.39 -29.01
C LYS A 400 13.13 -21.10 -29.10
N ASN A 401 12.32 -20.98 -30.15
CA ASN A 401 11.54 -19.80 -30.47
C ASN A 401 10.04 -20.04 -30.25
N ALA A 402 9.68 -20.82 -29.24
CA ALA A 402 8.28 -21.08 -28.97
C ALA A 402 7.58 -19.78 -28.56
N ILE A 403 6.34 -19.64 -29.00
CA ILE A 403 5.49 -18.49 -28.73
C ILE A 403 4.18 -19.01 -28.17
N MET A 404 3.65 -18.32 -27.16
CA MET A 404 2.31 -18.55 -26.63
C MET A 404 1.47 -17.29 -26.79
N ARG A 405 0.26 -17.41 -27.31
CA ARG A 405 -0.75 -16.35 -27.34
C ARG A 405 -1.79 -16.64 -26.28
N VAL A 406 -2.08 -15.63 -25.47
CA VAL A 406 -3.11 -15.65 -24.43
C VAL A 406 -4.17 -14.65 -24.83
N GLN A 407 -5.37 -15.13 -25.10
CA GLN A 407 -6.53 -14.27 -25.31
C GLN A 407 -7.21 -14.04 -23.96
N VAL A 408 -7.43 -12.78 -23.61
CA VAL A 408 -8.13 -12.38 -22.38
C VAL A 408 -9.42 -11.69 -22.78
N HIS A 409 -10.55 -12.29 -22.42
CA HIS A 409 -11.86 -11.68 -22.62
C HIS A 409 -12.48 -11.34 -21.27
N LEU A 410 -12.76 -10.06 -21.06
CA LEU A 410 -13.28 -9.54 -19.82
C LEU A 410 -14.73 -9.10 -20.02
N GLN A 411 -15.63 -9.68 -19.23
CA GLN A 411 -17.04 -9.33 -19.20
C GLN A 411 -17.35 -8.75 -17.83
N GLN A 412 -17.91 -7.54 -17.81
CA GLN A 412 -18.57 -7.04 -16.62
C GLN A 412 -19.89 -7.76 -16.48
N GLU A 413 -20.08 -8.45 -15.37
CA GLU A 413 -21.43 -8.86 -15.03
C GLU A 413 -22.21 -7.58 -14.67
N PRO A 414 -23.40 -7.37 -15.25
CA PRO A 414 -24.23 -6.25 -14.83
C PRO A 414 -24.42 -6.36 -13.32
N GLU A 415 -24.30 -5.25 -12.59
CA GLU A 415 -24.56 -5.22 -11.14
C GLU A 415 -25.85 -5.98 -10.89
N SER A 416 -25.71 -7.19 -10.33
CA SER A 416 -26.86 -8.01 -10.05
C SER A 416 -27.66 -7.19 -9.05
N GLN A 417 -28.89 -6.80 -9.43
CA GLN A 417 -29.75 -6.05 -8.51
C GLN A 417 -29.71 -6.80 -7.18
N PRO A 418 -29.35 -6.13 -6.08
CA PRO A 418 -29.06 -6.80 -4.82
C PRO A 418 -30.21 -7.74 -4.54
N LEU A 419 -29.93 -9.05 -4.58
CA LEU A 419 -30.92 -10.07 -4.30
C LEU A 419 -31.50 -9.69 -2.95
N HIS A 420 -32.74 -9.17 -2.94
CA HIS A 420 -33.43 -8.79 -1.71
C HIS A 420 -33.20 -9.94 -0.73
N PRO A 421 -32.59 -9.69 0.44
CA PRO A 421 -32.20 -10.77 1.34
C PRO A 421 -33.45 -11.61 1.59
N SER A 422 -33.49 -12.79 0.98
CA SER A 422 -34.63 -13.68 1.10
C SER A 422 -34.72 -14.00 2.58
N HIS A 423 -35.77 -13.50 3.24
CA HIS A 423 -36.03 -13.61 4.67
C HIS A 423 -35.28 -14.80 5.29
N ALA A 424 -34.14 -14.52 5.92
CA ALA A 424 -33.45 -15.51 6.73
C ALA A 424 -34.46 -15.97 7.77
N SER A 425 -34.90 -17.22 7.63
CA SER A 425 -35.84 -17.85 8.55
C SER A 425 -35.32 -17.66 9.97
N HIS A 426 -36.11 -16.99 10.81
CA HIS A 426 -35.89 -16.92 12.25
C HIS A 426 -35.64 -18.33 12.79
N TYR A 427 -34.38 -18.62 13.12
CA TYR A 427 -34.07 -19.70 14.04
C TYR A 427 -34.51 -19.24 15.43
N PRO A 428 -35.40 -19.96 16.12
CA PRO A 428 -35.80 -19.59 17.47
C PRO A 428 -34.60 -19.76 18.40
N HIS A 429 -34.17 -18.67 19.02
CA HIS A 429 -33.26 -18.71 20.15
C HIS A 429 -33.85 -19.59 21.25
N LYS A 430 -33.17 -20.68 21.59
CA LYS A 430 -33.41 -21.41 22.84
C LYS A 430 -32.98 -20.51 23.99
N GLU A 431 -33.96 -20.02 24.74
CA GLU A 431 -33.77 -19.40 26.05
C GLU A 431 -33.12 -20.43 26.99
N LEU A 432 -31.91 -20.12 27.47
CA LEU A 432 -31.39 -20.70 28.69
C LEU A 432 -31.89 -19.82 29.85
N SER A 433 -32.78 -20.41 30.64
CA SER A 433 -33.33 -19.88 31.91
C SER A 433 -32.54 -20.48 33.10
N PRO A 434 -32.65 -19.88 34.31
CA PRO A 434 -31.58 -19.16 35.02
C PRO A 434 -30.53 -20.01 35.74
#